data_AF-A0A2M7KJ22-F1
#
_entry.id   AF-A0A2M7KJ22-F1
#
_cell.length_a   1.000
_cell.length_b   1.000
_cell.length_c   1.000
_cell.angle_alpha   90.00
_cell.angle_beta   90.00
_cell.angle_gamma   90.00
#
_symmetry.space_group_name_H-M   'P 1'
#
loop_
_entity.id
_entity.type
_entity.pdbx_description
1 polymer ?
#
loop_
_entity_poly.entity_id
_entity_poly.type
_entity_poly.pdbx_seq_one_letter_code
_entity_poly.pdbx_strand_id
1 'polypeptide(L)'
;MAKIRVLQFTALLLSVSTGQVVAQPPQPPPDLSRGVSIALGETNTENGISLIPPRRETKSRVATIGGRSCLATDKANGQYWMEFSVSAAYCDQPADTGQALEVTYFDGGKGPVTIMYRARVRGVKAEHHLRIAQRTGSEEWKTVRVLLPEATLSGWQGVWLLRLSGESWTFDDLCVSEVRLDRKGVWLRATPAALAADGPEPFSLRVWVTDEAGQARKEPVTVELTASAGSLASEVVTADGVAETPFTPPVVPGDVELTAECGLGRCQVAVPVVPGRGRVLSRSRMLGFEPGDPLDTDKCLRTFCERFELSANTKAPVRLQPGEVVELPLRFAEIQEPGDYPLEILAVAQETGDLVEVQTRWKR
;
A
#
# COMPACT_ATOMS: atom_id res chain seq x y z
N MET A 1 6.40 76.66 -17.64
CA MET A 1 6.36 75.52 -18.61
C MET A 1 5.63 74.36 -17.94
N ALA A 2 4.38 74.11 -18.32
CA ALA A 2 3.57 73.02 -17.75
C ALA A 2 3.67 71.77 -18.66
N LYS A 3 4.09 70.63 -18.08
CA LYS A 3 4.17 69.33 -18.77
C LYS A 3 2.81 68.62 -18.67
N ILE A 4 2.13 68.49 -19.80
CA ILE A 4 0.90 67.68 -19.93
C ILE A 4 1.34 66.22 -20.19
N ARG A 5 0.96 65.30 -19.30
CA ARG A 5 1.10 63.85 -19.51
C ARG A 5 -0.18 63.33 -20.16
N VAL A 6 -0.04 62.76 -21.35
CA VAL A 6 -1.10 62.06 -22.08
C VAL A 6 -1.23 60.66 -21.50
N LEU A 7 -2.36 60.35 -20.86
CA LEU A 7 -2.71 58.98 -20.49
C LEU A 7 -3.23 58.25 -21.75
N GLN A 8 -2.50 57.22 -22.19
CA GLN A 8 -3.02 56.28 -23.18
C GLN A 8 -3.96 55.29 -22.48
N PHE A 9 -5.25 55.39 -22.79
CA PHE A 9 -6.23 54.36 -22.45
C PHE A 9 -6.07 53.20 -23.44
N THR A 10 -5.56 52.07 -22.95
CA THR A 10 -5.54 50.82 -23.71
C THR A 10 -6.90 50.15 -23.52
N ALA A 11 -7.67 50.04 -24.59
CA ALA A 11 -8.97 49.36 -24.58
C ALA A 11 -8.76 47.85 -24.39
N LEU A 12 -9.18 47.34 -23.23
CA LEU A 12 -9.20 45.91 -22.94
C LEU A 12 -10.43 45.29 -23.61
N LEU A 13 -10.24 44.62 -24.75
CA LEU A 13 -11.29 43.85 -25.42
C LEU A 13 -11.57 42.57 -24.62
N LEU A 14 -12.62 42.61 -23.78
CA LEU A 14 -13.21 41.43 -23.16
C LEU A 14 -13.96 40.62 -24.23
N SER A 15 -13.32 39.56 -24.71
CA SER A 15 -13.98 38.54 -25.54
C SER A 15 -14.76 37.60 -24.61
N VAL A 16 -16.08 37.80 -24.55
CA VAL A 16 -17.00 36.87 -23.88
C VAL A 16 -17.18 35.65 -24.80
N SER A 17 -16.44 34.58 -24.54
CA SER A 17 -16.70 33.29 -25.18
C SER A 17 -17.99 32.70 -24.60
N THR A 18 -19.09 32.78 -25.35
CA THR A 18 -20.31 32.02 -25.07
C THR A 18 -20.07 30.56 -25.44
N GLY A 19 -19.31 29.85 -24.61
CA GLY A 19 -19.09 28.41 -24.75
C GLY A 19 -20.42 27.68 -24.61
N GLN A 20 -20.97 27.18 -25.72
CA GLN A 20 -22.04 26.18 -25.67
C GLN A 20 -21.52 24.98 -24.89
N VAL A 21 -22.15 24.66 -23.76
CA VAL A 21 -21.94 23.40 -23.06
C VAL A 21 -22.52 22.30 -23.96
N VAL A 22 -21.68 21.75 -24.83
CA VAL A 22 -22.04 20.56 -25.59
C VAL A 22 -22.17 19.43 -24.58
N ALA A 23 -23.40 18.96 -24.37
CA ALA A 23 -23.64 17.79 -23.52
C ALA A 23 -22.79 16.64 -24.05
N GLN A 24 -21.86 16.16 -23.21
CA GLN A 24 -21.02 15.02 -23.56
C GLN A 24 -21.93 13.81 -23.76
N PRO A 25 -21.77 13.04 -24.86
CA PRO A 25 -22.57 11.85 -25.10
C PRO A 25 -22.48 10.90 -23.88
N PRO A 26 -23.56 10.18 -23.54
CA PRO A 26 -23.52 9.21 -22.44
C PRO A 26 -22.37 8.23 -22.69
N GLN A 27 -21.44 8.14 -21.75
CA GLN A 27 -20.34 7.20 -21.87
C GLN A 27 -20.88 5.77 -21.82
N PRO A 28 -20.35 4.83 -22.63
CA PRO A 28 -20.73 3.43 -22.55
C PRO A 28 -20.50 2.90 -21.13
N PRO A 29 -21.28 1.89 -20.68
CA PRO A 29 -21.06 1.26 -19.39
C PRO A 29 -19.59 0.83 -19.26
N PRO A 30 -18.95 1.03 -18.10
CA PRO A 30 -17.56 0.66 -17.91
C PRO A 30 -17.36 -0.85 -18.09
N ASP A 31 -16.35 -1.25 -18.86
CA ASP A 31 -15.94 -2.65 -18.96
C ASP A 31 -15.10 -3.02 -17.73
N LEU A 32 -15.79 -3.47 -16.68
CA LEU A 32 -15.18 -3.85 -15.41
C LEU A 32 -14.45 -5.22 -15.47
N SER A 33 -14.54 -5.93 -16.60
CA SER A 33 -13.97 -7.28 -16.72
C SER A 33 -12.44 -7.26 -16.80
N ARG A 34 -11.84 -6.14 -17.20
CA ARG A 34 -10.38 -5.99 -17.39
C ARG A 34 -9.69 -5.21 -16.28
N GLY A 35 -10.43 -4.80 -15.26
CA GLY A 35 -9.96 -3.84 -14.26
C GLY A 35 -10.81 -2.58 -14.25
N VAL A 36 -10.46 -1.66 -13.35
CA VAL A 36 -11.02 -0.32 -13.26
C VAL A 36 -9.88 0.69 -13.26
N SER A 37 -10.11 1.87 -13.82
CA SER A 37 -9.08 2.90 -13.90
C SER A 37 -9.65 4.29 -13.85
N ILE A 38 -8.77 5.26 -13.63
CA ILE A 38 -9.00 6.68 -13.83
C ILE A 38 -7.74 7.30 -14.43
N ALA A 39 -7.88 7.93 -15.59
CA ALA A 39 -6.87 8.83 -16.13
C ALA A 39 -7.15 10.25 -15.60
N LEU A 40 -6.17 10.85 -14.95
CA LEU A 40 -6.25 12.13 -14.26
C LEU A 40 -5.68 13.26 -15.14
N GLY A 41 -6.37 14.39 -15.17
CA GLY A 41 -5.94 15.53 -15.97
C GLY A 41 -6.93 16.68 -15.92
N GLU A 42 -7.00 17.47 -17.00
CA GLU A 42 -7.97 18.56 -17.14
C GLU A 42 -9.41 18.06 -17.09
N THR A 43 -9.66 16.93 -17.75
CA THR A 43 -10.90 16.15 -17.63
C THR A 43 -10.52 14.73 -17.27
N ASN A 44 -11.04 14.23 -16.15
CA ASN A 44 -10.81 12.86 -15.75
C ASN A 44 -11.55 11.91 -16.71
N THR A 45 -10.88 10.84 -17.13
CA THR A 45 -11.54 9.73 -17.83
C THR A 45 -11.69 8.58 -16.85
N GLU A 46 -12.92 8.36 -16.40
CA GLU A 46 -13.24 7.41 -15.34
C GLU A 46 -13.75 6.08 -15.93
N ASN A 47 -13.19 4.97 -15.47
CA ASN A 47 -13.64 3.62 -15.78
C ASN A 47 -13.78 2.83 -14.48
N GLY A 48 -14.81 3.13 -13.70
CA GLY A 48 -15.09 2.45 -12.42
C GLY A 48 -14.18 2.87 -11.25
N ILE A 49 -13.17 3.72 -11.46
CA ILE A 49 -12.56 4.53 -10.39
C ILE A 49 -12.98 5.98 -10.63
N SER A 50 -13.40 6.66 -9.57
CA SER A 50 -13.73 8.09 -9.62
C SER A 50 -12.92 8.87 -8.60
N LEU A 51 -12.53 10.10 -8.98
CA LEU A 51 -11.86 11.01 -8.06
C LEU A 51 -12.90 11.63 -7.12
N ILE A 52 -12.70 11.50 -5.81
CA ILE A 52 -13.54 12.18 -4.83
C ILE A 52 -13.02 13.61 -4.69
N PRO A 53 -13.85 14.63 -4.99
CA PRO A 53 -13.42 16.01 -4.86
C PRO A 53 -13.13 16.32 -3.38
N PRO A 54 -12.09 17.13 -3.11
CA PRO A 54 -11.76 17.51 -1.75
C PRO A 54 -12.93 18.27 -1.09
N ARG A 55 -13.14 18.03 0.22
CA ARG A 55 -14.24 18.65 0.98
C ARG A 55 -14.09 20.17 1.16
N ARG A 56 -12.88 20.69 0.98
CA ARG A 56 -12.56 22.12 1.09
C ARG A 56 -12.28 22.68 -0.29
N GLU A 57 -12.29 24.00 -0.42
CA GLU A 57 -11.91 24.72 -1.64
C GLU A 57 -10.45 24.47 -2.09
N THR A 58 -9.69 23.72 -1.30
CA THR A 58 -8.34 23.27 -1.58
C THR A 58 -8.38 22.25 -2.71
N LYS A 59 -8.06 22.69 -3.94
CA LYS A 59 -8.15 21.84 -5.12
C LYS A 59 -6.78 21.27 -5.44
N SER A 60 -6.75 19.97 -5.72
CA SER A 60 -5.67 19.43 -6.54
C SER A 60 -5.56 20.23 -7.84
N ARG A 61 -4.35 20.44 -8.33
CA ARG A 61 -4.09 21.29 -9.51
C ARG A 61 -3.87 20.42 -10.73
N VAL A 62 -4.52 20.75 -11.84
CA VAL A 62 -4.21 20.15 -13.13
C VAL A 62 -2.82 20.62 -13.57
N ALA A 63 -2.00 19.70 -14.07
CA ALA A 63 -0.69 19.99 -14.61
C ALA A 63 -0.47 19.22 -15.92
N THR A 64 0.49 19.69 -16.72
CA THR A 64 0.99 18.96 -17.88
C THR A 64 2.50 18.94 -17.80
N ILE A 65 3.08 17.73 -17.74
CA ILE A 65 4.53 17.53 -17.59
C ILE A 65 5.00 16.61 -18.72
N GLY A 66 5.93 17.10 -19.55
CA GLY A 66 6.41 16.34 -20.71
C GLY A 66 5.28 15.97 -21.70
N GLY A 67 4.26 16.83 -21.85
CA GLY A 67 3.11 16.58 -22.72
C GLY A 67 2.06 15.61 -22.16
N ARG A 68 2.26 15.04 -20.97
CA ARG A 68 1.28 14.18 -20.28
C ARG A 68 0.51 15.00 -19.24
N SER A 69 -0.82 14.96 -19.30
CA SER A 69 -1.69 15.58 -18.30
C SER A 69 -1.66 14.77 -16.99
N CYS A 70 -1.75 15.45 -15.86
CA CYS A 70 -1.88 14.84 -14.55
C CYS A 70 -2.63 15.75 -13.58
N LEU A 71 -3.02 15.16 -12.45
CA LEU A 71 -3.48 15.89 -11.29
C LEU A 71 -2.39 15.88 -10.23
N ALA A 72 -1.96 17.06 -9.81
CA ALA A 72 -1.02 17.25 -8.72
C ALA A 72 -1.76 17.56 -7.41
N THR A 73 -1.24 17.02 -6.30
CA THR A 73 -1.58 17.57 -4.97
C THR A 73 -1.23 19.06 -4.92
N ASP A 74 -1.77 19.78 -3.94
CA ASP A 74 -1.46 21.20 -3.73
C ASP A 74 -1.25 21.44 -2.24
N LYS A 75 -0.04 21.12 -1.79
CA LYS A 75 0.31 21.20 -0.37
C LYS A 75 0.33 22.63 0.13
N ALA A 76 0.69 23.59 -0.72
CA ALA A 76 0.65 25.01 -0.39
C ALA A 76 -0.78 25.45 -0.01
N ASN A 77 -1.79 24.82 -0.61
CA ASN A 77 -3.19 25.01 -0.27
C ASN A 77 -3.77 23.91 0.62
N GLY A 78 -2.96 23.09 1.28
CA GLY A 78 -3.41 22.09 2.24
C GLY A 78 -4.05 20.82 1.66
N GLN A 79 -3.90 20.57 0.35
CA GLN A 79 -4.31 19.33 -0.30
C GLN A 79 -3.14 18.35 -0.37
N TYR A 80 -3.04 17.43 0.60
CA TYR A 80 -1.88 16.52 0.75
C TYR A 80 -2.05 15.15 0.08
N TRP A 81 -3.28 14.79 -0.31
CA TRP A 81 -3.61 13.47 -0.85
C TRP A 81 -4.68 13.55 -1.92
N MET A 82 -4.89 12.47 -2.66
CA MET A 82 -6.01 12.28 -3.60
C MET A 82 -6.87 11.14 -3.11
N GLU A 83 -8.17 11.30 -3.11
CA GLU A 83 -9.13 10.29 -2.66
C GLU A 83 -9.88 9.71 -3.85
N PHE A 84 -10.06 8.39 -3.87
CA PHE A 84 -10.76 7.72 -4.94
C PHE A 84 -11.85 6.81 -4.38
N SER A 85 -12.99 6.80 -5.06
CA SER A 85 -13.98 5.74 -4.94
C SER A 85 -13.73 4.69 -6.03
N VAL A 86 -14.13 3.46 -5.73
CA VAL A 86 -14.08 2.33 -6.66
C VAL A 86 -15.50 1.78 -6.77
N SER A 87 -15.91 1.45 -8.00
CA SER A 87 -17.23 0.93 -8.31
C SER A 87 -17.54 -0.30 -7.47
N ALA A 88 -18.71 -0.32 -6.82
CA ALA A 88 -19.13 -1.46 -6.00
C ALA A 88 -19.14 -2.78 -6.79
N ALA A 89 -19.53 -2.72 -8.06
CA ALA A 89 -19.52 -3.89 -8.95
C ALA A 89 -18.11 -4.46 -9.19
N TYR A 90 -17.08 -3.62 -9.03
CA TYR A 90 -15.69 -4.09 -9.05
C TYR A 90 -15.27 -4.72 -7.71
N CYS A 91 -15.75 -4.17 -6.60
CA CYS A 91 -15.33 -4.52 -5.24
C CYS A 91 -15.97 -5.80 -4.65
N ASP A 92 -17.08 -6.28 -5.19
CA ASP A 92 -17.83 -7.44 -4.68
C ASP A 92 -17.19 -8.80 -5.07
N GLN A 93 -15.87 -8.91 -4.92
CA GLN A 93 -15.08 -10.12 -5.20
C GLN A 93 -14.69 -10.85 -3.91
N PRO A 94 -14.38 -12.16 -3.98
CA PRO A 94 -13.87 -12.91 -2.83
C PRO A 94 -12.63 -12.27 -2.23
N ALA A 95 -12.48 -12.31 -0.90
CA ALA A 95 -11.41 -11.61 -0.19
C ALA A 95 -9.98 -12.06 -0.51
N ASP A 96 -9.84 -13.23 -1.11
CA ASP A 96 -8.55 -13.91 -1.25
C ASP A 96 -7.87 -13.66 -2.61
N THR A 97 -8.50 -12.92 -3.53
CA THR A 97 -7.93 -12.77 -4.89
C THR A 97 -6.88 -11.68 -5.02
N GLY A 98 -6.70 -10.84 -4.01
CA GLY A 98 -5.84 -9.64 -4.09
C GLY A 98 -6.28 -8.69 -5.22
N GLN A 99 -5.78 -7.46 -5.20
CA GLN A 99 -5.96 -6.54 -6.32
C GLN A 99 -4.62 -5.91 -6.66
N ALA A 100 -4.25 -5.89 -7.94
CA ALA A 100 -3.04 -5.19 -8.35
C ALA A 100 -3.39 -3.72 -8.57
N LEU A 101 -2.79 -2.84 -7.77
CA LEU A 101 -2.86 -1.40 -7.96
C LEU A 101 -1.67 -0.95 -8.80
N GLU A 102 -1.96 -0.28 -9.91
CA GLU A 102 -0.98 0.39 -10.75
C GLU A 102 -1.18 1.92 -10.65
N VAL A 103 -0.08 2.64 -10.43
CA VAL A 103 -0.07 4.10 -10.31
C VAL A 103 1.01 4.67 -11.23
N THR A 104 0.60 5.51 -12.19
CA THR A 104 1.51 6.23 -13.06
C THR A 104 1.69 7.66 -12.53
N TYR A 105 2.88 7.98 -12.03
CA TYR A 105 3.22 9.23 -11.37
C TYR A 105 4.45 9.90 -11.98
N PHE A 106 4.57 11.21 -11.78
CA PHE A 106 5.77 11.96 -12.16
C PHE A 106 6.77 11.93 -11.00
N ASP A 107 7.98 11.44 -11.24
CA ASP A 107 9.06 11.36 -10.24
C ASP A 107 9.78 12.70 -10.04
N GLY A 108 9.00 13.77 -9.87
CA GLY A 108 9.46 15.07 -9.42
C GLY A 108 9.60 15.09 -7.89
N GLY A 109 10.63 15.76 -7.40
CA GLY A 109 10.90 15.89 -5.97
C GLY A 109 11.41 14.61 -5.30
N LYS A 110 11.45 14.62 -3.97
CA LYS A 110 11.90 13.45 -3.16
C LYS A 110 10.81 13.01 -2.20
N GLY A 111 10.92 11.77 -1.71
CA GLY A 111 10.03 11.22 -0.68
C GLY A 111 9.18 10.04 -1.18
N PRO A 112 8.51 9.31 -0.28
CA PRO A 112 7.73 8.14 -0.66
C PRO A 112 6.47 8.51 -1.45
N VAL A 113 5.99 7.57 -2.26
CA VAL A 113 4.61 7.53 -2.73
C VAL A 113 3.91 6.48 -1.87
N THR A 114 2.80 6.84 -1.22
CA THR A 114 2.04 5.93 -0.37
C THR A 114 0.61 5.81 -0.84
N ILE A 115 0.07 4.59 -0.69
CA ILE A 115 -1.35 4.29 -0.79
C ILE A 115 -1.85 3.95 0.60
N MET A 116 -2.96 4.57 0.95
CA MET A 116 -3.82 4.09 2.01
C MET A 116 -5.07 3.49 1.39
N TYR A 117 -5.46 2.29 1.80
CA TYR A 117 -6.64 1.63 1.29
C TYR A 117 -7.46 0.99 2.40
N ARG A 118 -8.77 0.90 2.17
CA ARG A 118 -9.71 0.28 3.09
C ARG A 118 -10.10 -1.09 2.59
N ALA A 119 -9.95 -2.08 3.46
CA ALA A 119 -10.25 -3.48 3.17
C ALA A 119 -11.20 -4.05 4.23
N ARG A 120 -11.74 -5.25 3.98
CA ARG A 120 -12.29 -6.10 5.04
C ARG A 120 -11.46 -7.37 5.16
N VAL A 121 -10.77 -7.50 6.27
CA VAL A 121 -10.02 -8.71 6.59
C VAL A 121 -10.89 -9.57 7.49
N ARG A 122 -11.35 -10.72 6.99
CA ARG A 122 -12.22 -11.65 7.72
C ARG A 122 -13.48 -10.97 8.29
N GLY A 123 -14.07 -10.07 7.51
CA GLY A 123 -15.27 -9.31 7.88
C GLY A 123 -15.02 -8.04 8.70
N VAL A 124 -13.79 -7.83 9.20
CA VAL A 124 -13.42 -6.65 9.99
C VAL A 124 -12.91 -5.55 9.06
N LYS A 125 -13.46 -4.34 9.22
CA LYS A 125 -12.98 -3.14 8.52
C LYS A 125 -11.54 -2.82 8.95
N ALA A 126 -10.63 -2.73 7.99
CA ALA A 126 -9.24 -2.40 8.22
C ALA A 126 -8.79 -1.29 7.26
N GLU A 127 -7.84 -0.49 7.72
CA GLU A 127 -7.14 0.50 6.93
C GLU A 127 -5.67 0.09 6.85
N HIS A 128 -5.13 0.07 5.63
CA HIS A 128 -3.77 -0.36 5.36
C HIS A 128 -3.00 0.78 4.73
N HIS A 129 -1.75 0.93 5.15
CA HIS A 129 -0.82 1.95 4.68
C HIS A 129 0.36 1.24 4.02
N LEU A 130 0.55 1.49 2.73
CA LEU A 130 1.62 0.87 1.95
C LEU A 130 2.42 1.95 1.24
N ARG A 131 3.73 1.93 1.44
CA ARG A 131 4.67 2.65 0.60
C ARG A 131 4.85 1.88 -0.70
N ILE A 132 4.41 2.49 -1.80
CA ILE A 132 4.40 1.84 -3.11
C ILE A 132 5.64 2.19 -3.92
N ALA A 133 6.19 3.39 -3.75
CA ALA A 133 7.42 3.81 -4.43
C ALA A 133 8.24 4.78 -3.58
N GLN A 134 9.48 5.02 -4.01
CA GLN A 134 10.33 6.08 -3.49
C GLN A 134 10.65 7.06 -4.62
N ARG A 135 10.27 8.33 -4.44
CA ARG A 135 10.64 9.38 -5.37
C ARG A 135 12.10 9.78 -5.20
N THR A 136 12.78 9.85 -6.33
CA THR A 136 14.22 10.15 -6.39
C THR A 136 14.50 11.54 -6.96
N GLY A 137 13.53 12.14 -7.63
CA GLY A 137 13.70 13.40 -8.35
C GLY A 137 14.35 13.18 -9.71
N SER A 138 14.08 12.03 -10.35
CA SER A 138 14.60 11.74 -11.68
C SER A 138 13.92 12.57 -12.78
N GLU A 139 12.79 13.21 -12.47
CA GLU A 139 11.98 13.97 -13.43
C GLU A 139 11.46 13.11 -14.59
N GLU A 140 11.29 11.81 -14.36
CA GLU A 140 10.73 10.85 -15.30
C GLU A 140 9.33 10.40 -14.87
N TRP A 141 8.51 10.02 -15.86
CA TRP A 141 7.27 9.32 -15.60
C TRP A 141 7.55 7.87 -15.21
N LYS A 142 7.01 7.46 -14.06
CA LYS A 142 7.17 6.10 -13.53
C LYS A 142 5.81 5.47 -13.31
N THR A 143 5.75 4.17 -13.55
CA THR A 143 4.59 3.33 -13.22
C THR A 143 5.02 2.36 -12.14
N VAL A 144 4.28 2.33 -11.04
CA VAL A 144 4.49 1.36 -9.97
C VAL A 144 3.28 0.46 -9.83
N ARG A 145 3.53 -0.83 -9.66
CA ARG A 145 2.50 -1.84 -9.50
C ARG A 145 2.71 -2.58 -8.17
N VAL A 146 1.69 -2.55 -7.32
CA VAL A 146 1.71 -3.21 -6.01
C VAL A 146 0.49 -4.09 -5.83
N LEU A 147 0.64 -5.14 -5.03
CA LEU A 147 -0.51 -5.90 -4.56
C LEU A 147 -1.15 -5.18 -3.37
N LEU A 148 -2.47 -5.06 -3.40
CA LEU A 148 -3.27 -4.72 -2.23
C LEU A 148 -3.72 -6.05 -1.59
N PRO A 149 -2.99 -6.58 -0.60
CA PRO A 149 -3.36 -7.83 0.04
C PRO A 149 -4.71 -7.69 0.73
N GLU A 150 -5.53 -8.74 0.67
CA GLU A 150 -6.78 -8.85 1.44
C GLU A 150 -7.79 -7.72 1.14
N ALA A 151 -7.62 -7.02 0.02
CA ALA A 151 -8.45 -5.89 -0.37
C ALA A 151 -9.81 -6.34 -0.91
N THR A 152 -10.76 -6.66 -0.02
CA THR A 152 -12.18 -6.46 -0.37
C THR A 152 -12.49 -4.97 -0.22
N LEU A 153 -12.44 -4.24 -1.32
CA LEU A 153 -12.74 -2.81 -1.36
C LEU A 153 -14.26 -2.53 -1.23
N SER A 154 -15.03 -3.38 -0.55
CA SER A 154 -16.49 -3.35 -0.48
C SER A 154 -17.02 -2.89 0.87
N GLY A 155 -18.28 -2.44 0.90
CA GLY A 155 -19.01 -2.11 2.13
C GLY A 155 -18.63 -0.77 2.78
N TRP A 156 -18.09 0.16 2.00
CA TRP A 156 -17.76 1.52 2.39
C TRP A 156 -18.48 2.51 1.47
N GLN A 157 -19.75 2.80 1.77
CA GLN A 157 -20.53 3.77 0.99
C GLN A 157 -20.16 5.21 1.39
N GLY A 158 -20.06 6.10 0.39
CA GLY A 158 -19.88 7.55 0.61
C GLY A 158 -18.52 7.97 1.17
N VAL A 159 -17.52 7.08 1.13
CA VAL A 159 -16.16 7.36 1.60
C VAL A 159 -15.13 6.88 0.58
N TRP A 160 -13.90 7.38 0.70
CA TRP A 160 -12.79 6.93 -0.10
C TRP A 160 -12.44 5.47 0.20
N LEU A 161 -12.04 4.75 -0.85
CA LEU A 161 -11.52 3.37 -0.79
C LEU A 161 -10.01 3.34 -0.98
N LEU A 162 -9.50 4.26 -1.79
CA LEU A 162 -8.09 4.48 -2.03
C LEU A 162 -7.74 5.93 -1.70
N ARG A 163 -6.57 6.16 -1.10
CA ARG A 163 -6.00 7.48 -0.89
C ARG A 163 -4.52 7.47 -1.24
N LEU A 164 -4.11 8.26 -2.24
CA LEU A 164 -2.72 8.40 -2.65
C LEU A 164 -2.10 9.66 -2.05
N SER A 165 -0.86 9.57 -1.57
CA SER A 165 -0.14 10.72 -1.02
C SER A 165 1.36 10.66 -1.28
N GLY A 166 2.00 11.83 -1.35
CA GLY A 166 3.46 11.98 -1.26
C GLY A 166 3.83 12.31 0.18
N GLU A 167 3.81 11.31 1.05
CA GLU A 167 3.81 11.32 2.52
C GLU A 167 4.90 12.22 3.14
N SER A 168 4.63 13.54 3.21
CA SER A 168 5.19 14.52 4.17
C SER A 168 4.70 15.93 3.84
N TRP A 169 4.58 16.75 4.86
CA TRP A 169 4.43 18.21 4.80
C TRP A 169 5.61 18.92 4.14
N THR A 170 6.77 18.26 4.04
CA THR A 170 8.04 18.86 3.57
C THR A 170 8.40 18.48 2.15
N PHE A 171 7.70 17.54 1.52
CA PHE A 171 8.01 17.08 0.17
C PHE A 171 7.20 17.82 -0.88
N ASP A 172 7.69 17.82 -2.11
CA ASP A 172 6.99 18.39 -3.27
C ASP A 172 5.64 17.73 -3.52
N ASP A 173 4.79 18.41 -4.30
CA ASP A 173 3.51 17.87 -4.74
C ASP A 173 3.70 16.54 -5.48
N LEU A 174 2.75 15.63 -5.30
CA LEU A 174 2.67 14.38 -6.06
C LEU A 174 1.80 14.61 -7.29
N CYS A 175 2.34 14.44 -8.51
CA CYS A 175 1.54 14.41 -9.74
C CYS A 175 1.25 12.97 -10.17
N VAL A 176 -0.03 12.64 -10.32
CA VAL A 176 -0.51 11.32 -10.77
C VAL A 176 -1.30 11.51 -12.05
N SER A 177 -0.95 10.73 -13.07
CA SER A 177 -1.64 10.73 -14.37
C SER A 177 -2.64 9.58 -14.50
N GLU A 178 -2.42 8.47 -13.80
CA GLU A 178 -3.31 7.32 -13.90
C GLU A 178 -3.29 6.49 -12.62
N VAL A 179 -4.45 5.97 -12.25
CA VAL A 179 -4.64 4.95 -11.23
C VAL A 179 -5.46 3.82 -11.83
N ARG A 180 -4.98 2.58 -11.69
CA ARG A 180 -5.62 1.39 -12.25
C ARG A 180 -5.62 0.27 -11.22
N LEU A 181 -6.73 -0.45 -11.13
CA LEU A 181 -6.85 -1.69 -10.39
C LEU A 181 -7.09 -2.82 -11.38
N ASP A 182 -6.26 -3.85 -11.29
CA ASP A 182 -6.35 -5.06 -12.10
C ASP A 182 -6.67 -6.28 -11.25
N ARG A 183 -7.45 -7.18 -11.87
CA ARG A 183 -7.76 -8.51 -11.34
C ARG A 183 -6.76 -9.56 -11.79
N LYS A 184 -6.22 -9.39 -13.00
CA LYS A 184 -5.24 -10.26 -13.63
C LYS A 184 -3.83 -9.91 -13.19
N GLY A 185 -3.04 -10.91 -12.83
CA GLY A 185 -1.62 -10.71 -12.62
C GLY A 185 -0.90 -11.93 -12.11
N VAL A 186 0.38 -11.71 -11.83
CA VAL A 186 1.19 -12.56 -10.97
C VAL A 186 1.36 -11.86 -9.63
N TRP A 187 1.41 -12.62 -8.55
CA TRP A 187 1.59 -12.07 -7.22
C TRP A 187 2.45 -12.97 -6.36
N LEU A 188 3.02 -12.39 -5.32
CA LEU A 188 4.02 -13.04 -4.49
C LEU A 188 3.83 -12.63 -3.03
N ARG A 189 3.94 -13.59 -2.12
CA ARG A 189 3.86 -13.41 -0.66
C ARG A 189 4.89 -14.31 0.02
N ALA A 190 5.75 -13.70 0.82
CA ALA A 190 6.63 -14.44 1.74
C ALA A 190 5.87 -14.78 3.03
N THR A 191 6.04 -16.01 3.52
CA THR A 191 5.54 -16.42 4.85
C THR A 191 6.69 -17.02 5.65
N PRO A 192 7.10 -16.41 6.77
CA PRO A 192 6.57 -15.19 7.40
C PRO A 192 6.90 -13.92 6.62
N ALA A 193 6.25 -12.80 6.97
CA ALA A 193 6.40 -11.51 6.28
C ALA A 193 7.74 -10.79 6.59
N ALA A 194 8.50 -11.29 7.57
CA ALA A 194 9.82 -10.83 7.94
C ALA A 194 10.70 -12.05 8.23
N LEU A 195 11.97 -12.01 7.89
CA LEU A 195 12.88 -13.17 7.94
C LEU A 195 14.06 -12.89 8.87
N ALA A 196 14.61 -13.91 9.50
CA ALA A 196 15.82 -13.77 10.30
C ALA A 196 17.07 -13.89 9.41
N ALA A 197 18.13 -13.15 9.75
CA ALA A 197 19.39 -13.08 9.02
C ALA A 197 20.38 -14.22 9.38
N ASP A 198 19.93 -15.28 10.04
CA ASP A 198 20.81 -16.21 10.76
C ASP A 198 21.08 -17.55 10.10
N GLY A 199 20.37 -17.93 9.04
CA GLY A 199 20.52 -19.31 8.62
C GLY A 199 19.90 -19.72 7.30
N PRO A 200 20.29 -20.92 6.85
CA PRO A 200 19.93 -21.48 5.55
C PRO A 200 18.48 -21.98 5.47
N GLU A 201 17.71 -21.91 6.57
CA GLU A 201 16.36 -22.47 6.59
C GLU A 201 15.50 -21.81 5.52
N PRO A 202 15.00 -22.59 4.55
CA PRO A 202 14.19 -22.04 3.49
C PRO A 202 12.82 -21.66 4.04
N PHE A 203 12.36 -20.47 3.66
CA PHE A 203 11.01 -20.00 3.89
C PHE A 203 10.13 -20.32 2.69
N SER A 204 8.82 -20.44 2.92
CA SER A 204 7.88 -20.65 1.82
C SER A 204 7.52 -19.32 1.17
N LEU A 205 7.88 -19.20 -0.11
CA LEU A 205 7.44 -18.15 -0.99
C LEU A 205 6.27 -18.68 -1.81
N ARG A 206 5.09 -18.08 -1.66
CA ARG A 206 3.92 -18.45 -2.44
C ARG A 206 3.72 -17.46 -3.57
N VAL A 207 3.48 -17.99 -4.77
CA VAL A 207 3.21 -17.27 -6.00
C VAL A 207 1.80 -17.59 -6.46
N TRP A 208 1.03 -16.58 -6.85
CA TRP A 208 -0.30 -16.75 -7.44
C TRP A 208 -0.30 -16.18 -8.85
N VAL A 209 -1.17 -16.72 -9.69
CA VAL A 209 -1.44 -16.18 -11.03
C VAL A 209 -2.95 -16.25 -11.30
N THR A 210 -3.55 -15.11 -11.65
CA THR A 210 -4.96 -15.03 -12.05
C THR A 210 -5.18 -14.66 -13.50
N ASP A 211 -6.38 -14.97 -13.96
CA ASP A 211 -6.96 -14.51 -15.22
C ASP A 211 -7.61 -13.11 -15.09
N GLU A 212 -8.22 -12.66 -16.19
CA GLU A 212 -8.99 -11.42 -16.30
C GLU A 212 -10.13 -11.32 -15.28
N ALA A 213 -10.74 -12.46 -14.91
CA ALA A 213 -11.81 -12.48 -13.93
C ALA A 213 -11.29 -12.37 -12.48
N GLY A 214 -9.98 -12.41 -12.27
CA GLY A 214 -9.38 -12.48 -10.93
C GLY A 214 -9.47 -13.87 -10.32
N GLN A 215 -9.72 -14.89 -11.13
CA GLN A 215 -9.78 -16.29 -10.71
C GLN A 215 -8.44 -16.96 -10.95
N ALA A 216 -8.06 -17.85 -10.03
CA ALA A 216 -6.78 -18.55 -10.12
C ALA A 216 -6.72 -19.32 -11.45
N ARG A 217 -5.66 -19.06 -12.23
CA ARG A 217 -5.53 -19.64 -13.58
C ARG A 217 -5.45 -21.15 -13.52
N LYS A 218 -6.33 -21.82 -14.26
CA LYS A 218 -6.34 -23.28 -14.33
C LYS A 218 -5.20 -23.84 -15.16
N GLU A 219 -4.79 -23.14 -16.22
CA GLU A 219 -3.61 -23.55 -16.97
C GLU A 219 -2.32 -23.28 -16.21
N PRO A 220 -1.32 -24.18 -16.28
CA PRO A 220 0.00 -23.94 -15.72
C PRO A 220 0.66 -22.70 -16.32
N VAL A 221 1.34 -21.93 -15.46
CA VAL A 221 2.05 -20.71 -15.85
C VAL A 221 3.47 -20.76 -15.31
N THR A 222 4.45 -20.64 -16.20
CA THR A 222 5.83 -20.40 -15.78
C THR A 222 5.97 -18.96 -15.30
N VAL A 223 6.49 -18.79 -14.09
CA VAL A 223 6.77 -17.51 -13.46
C VAL A 223 8.27 -17.42 -13.21
N GLU A 224 8.89 -16.38 -13.75
CA GLU A 224 10.29 -16.03 -13.48
C GLU A 224 10.38 -15.33 -12.13
N LEU A 225 11.38 -15.70 -11.32
CA LEU A 225 11.58 -15.16 -9.99
C LEU A 225 13.00 -14.63 -9.84
N THR A 226 13.12 -13.47 -9.20
CA THR A 226 14.42 -12.89 -8.83
C THR A 226 14.40 -12.34 -7.41
N ALA A 227 15.56 -12.28 -6.78
CA ALA A 227 15.75 -11.63 -5.48
C ALA A 227 16.97 -10.71 -5.51
N SER A 228 16.89 -9.56 -4.84
CA SER A 228 18.04 -8.66 -4.68
C SER A 228 19.16 -9.25 -3.82
N ALA A 229 18.83 -10.20 -2.94
CA ALA A 229 19.77 -10.98 -2.12
C ALA A 229 19.13 -12.30 -1.66
N GLY A 230 19.95 -13.27 -1.24
CA GLY A 230 19.50 -14.62 -0.89
C GLY A 230 19.47 -15.57 -2.10
N SER A 231 18.77 -16.70 -1.98
CA SER A 231 18.64 -17.69 -3.06
C SER A 231 17.24 -18.29 -3.14
N LEU A 232 16.73 -18.46 -4.36
CA LEU A 232 15.49 -19.17 -4.70
C LEU A 232 15.65 -19.84 -6.07
N ALA A 233 14.68 -20.67 -6.45
CA ALA A 233 14.54 -21.11 -7.84
C ALA A 233 14.30 -19.88 -8.75
N SER A 234 14.96 -19.83 -9.91
CA SER A 234 14.78 -18.73 -10.88
C SER A 234 13.43 -18.80 -11.59
N GLU A 235 12.76 -19.95 -11.56
CA GLU A 235 11.45 -20.16 -12.17
C GLU A 235 10.61 -21.11 -11.32
N VAL A 236 9.30 -20.91 -11.37
CA VAL A 236 8.33 -21.85 -10.81
C VAL A 236 7.13 -22.00 -11.75
N VAL A 237 6.52 -23.18 -11.81
CA VAL A 237 5.32 -23.44 -12.60
C VAL A 237 4.13 -23.53 -11.66
N THR A 238 3.09 -22.74 -11.91
CA THR A 238 1.85 -22.80 -11.12
C THR A 238 1.02 -24.03 -11.46
N ALA A 239 0.34 -24.58 -10.46
CA ALA A 239 -0.73 -25.55 -10.58
C ALA A 239 -1.99 -24.94 -9.96
N ASP A 240 -3.10 -24.92 -10.71
CA ASP A 240 -4.33 -24.22 -10.28
C ASP A 240 -4.08 -22.76 -9.86
N GLY A 241 -3.15 -22.10 -10.55
CA GLY A 241 -2.85 -20.68 -10.36
C GLY A 241 -2.02 -20.41 -9.10
N VAL A 242 -1.48 -21.42 -8.44
CA VAL A 242 -0.63 -21.28 -7.25
C VAL A 242 0.66 -22.08 -7.43
N ALA A 243 1.76 -21.52 -6.96
CA ALA A 243 3.03 -22.21 -6.78
C ALA A 243 3.63 -21.89 -5.41
N GLU A 244 4.36 -22.83 -4.84
CA GLU A 244 5.21 -22.59 -3.67
C GLU A 244 6.66 -22.92 -4.03
N THR A 245 7.58 -22.08 -3.61
CA THR A 245 9.02 -22.29 -3.78
C THR A 245 9.75 -21.93 -2.49
N PRO A 246 10.81 -22.67 -2.13
CA PRO A 246 11.68 -22.26 -1.03
C PRO A 246 12.45 -20.98 -1.37
N PHE A 247 12.63 -20.11 -0.38
CA PHE A 247 13.53 -18.95 -0.42
C PHE A 247 14.45 -18.98 0.80
N THR A 248 15.77 -18.92 0.57
CA THR A 248 16.77 -18.80 1.63
C THR A 248 17.24 -17.35 1.72
N PRO A 249 17.01 -16.64 2.84
CA PRO A 249 17.37 -15.23 2.98
C PRO A 249 18.89 -15.04 3.04
N PRO A 250 19.38 -13.82 2.76
CA PRO A 250 20.77 -13.47 3.02
C PRO A 250 21.08 -13.47 4.52
N VAL A 251 22.34 -13.73 4.86
CA VAL A 251 22.84 -13.63 6.24
C VAL A 251 23.10 -12.18 6.70
N VAL A 252 22.93 -11.21 5.78
CA VAL A 252 23.10 -9.79 6.04
C VAL A 252 21.71 -9.17 6.23
N PRO A 253 21.43 -8.56 7.40
CA PRO A 253 20.18 -7.85 7.63
C PRO A 253 19.94 -6.74 6.61
N GLY A 254 18.68 -6.54 6.21
CA GLY A 254 18.27 -5.54 5.22
C GLY A 254 16.96 -5.92 4.54
N ASP A 255 16.42 -5.01 3.73
CA ASP A 255 15.24 -5.33 2.91
C ASP A 255 15.66 -6.13 1.68
N VAL A 256 15.03 -7.28 1.46
CA VAL A 256 15.17 -8.07 0.24
C VAL A 256 14.00 -7.80 -0.68
N GLU A 257 14.28 -7.39 -1.91
CA GLU A 257 13.27 -7.23 -2.94
C GLU A 257 13.13 -8.57 -3.69
N LEU A 258 11.95 -9.18 -3.59
CA LEU A 258 11.58 -10.36 -4.35
C LEU A 258 10.69 -9.92 -5.52
N THR A 259 11.01 -10.38 -6.73
CA THR A 259 10.23 -10.10 -7.94
C THR A 259 9.69 -11.40 -8.52
N ALA A 260 8.43 -11.38 -8.94
CA ALA A 260 7.81 -12.40 -9.78
C ALA A 260 7.34 -11.78 -11.09
N GLU A 261 7.63 -12.42 -12.22
CA GLU A 261 7.27 -11.93 -13.55
C GLU A 261 6.77 -13.07 -14.44
N CYS A 262 5.74 -12.79 -15.22
CA CYS A 262 5.27 -13.67 -16.28
C CYS A 262 4.58 -12.84 -17.37
N GLY A 263 4.10 -13.50 -18.44
CA GLY A 263 3.38 -12.81 -19.51
C GLY A 263 2.08 -12.08 -19.09
N LEU A 264 1.67 -12.18 -17.82
CA LEU A 264 0.51 -11.46 -17.26
C LEU A 264 0.90 -10.25 -16.39
N GLY A 265 2.18 -10.03 -16.13
CA GLY A 265 2.67 -8.87 -15.40
C GLY A 265 3.87 -9.18 -14.51
N ARG A 266 4.20 -8.19 -13.69
CA ARG A 266 5.30 -8.22 -12.72
C ARG A 266 4.79 -7.78 -11.34
N CYS A 267 5.27 -8.45 -10.30
CA CYS A 267 5.00 -8.13 -8.91
C CYS A 267 6.31 -8.06 -8.13
N GLN A 268 6.43 -7.07 -7.25
CA GLN A 268 7.57 -6.91 -6.34
C GLN A 268 7.07 -6.83 -4.90
N VAL A 269 7.79 -7.47 -3.99
CA VAL A 269 7.59 -7.32 -2.55
C VAL A 269 8.94 -7.10 -1.87
N ALA A 270 8.98 -6.16 -0.93
CA ALA A 270 10.11 -6.00 -0.03
C ALA A 270 9.86 -6.82 1.24
N VAL A 271 10.79 -7.73 1.57
CA VAL A 271 10.76 -8.57 2.77
C VAL A 271 11.89 -8.13 3.70
N PRO A 272 11.59 -7.60 4.90
CA PRO A 272 12.62 -7.23 5.85
C PRO A 272 13.32 -8.48 6.40
N VAL A 273 14.64 -8.50 6.28
CA VAL A 273 15.53 -9.46 6.93
C VAL A 273 16.12 -8.80 8.17
N VAL A 274 15.75 -9.30 9.34
CA VAL A 274 16.12 -8.73 10.64
C VAL A 274 17.34 -9.45 11.22
N PRO A 275 18.22 -8.75 11.96
CA PRO A 275 19.28 -9.42 12.71
C PRO A 275 18.70 -10.41 13.73
N GLY A 276 19.45 -11.47 14.01
CA GLY A 276 19.14 -12.41 15.09
C GLY A 276 18.82 -13.82 14.61
N ARG A 277 18.78 -14.76 15.57
CA ARG A 277 18.53 -16.18 15.35
C ARG A 277 17.07 -16.60 15.58
N GLY A 278 16.58 -17.53 14.76
CA GLY A 278 15.32 -18.24 14.97
C GLY A 278 14.14 -17.79 14.09
N ARG A 279 12.95 -18.33 14.40
CA ARG A 279 11.73 -18.09 13.63
C ARG A 279 11.14 -16.72 13.96
N VAL A 280 11.07 -15.83 12.98
CA VAL A 280 10.35 -14.57 13.13
C VAL A 280 8.84 -14.84 13.23
N LEU A 281 8.27 -14.58 14.40
CA LEU A 281 6.83 -14.65 14.62
C LEU A 281 6.19 -13.30 14.25
N SER A 282 5.79 -13.13 13.00
CA SER A 282 5.03 -11.93 12.62
C SER A 282 3.57 -12.05 13.06
N ARG A 283 3.17 -11.36 14.14
CA ARG A 283 1.77 -11.07 14.47
C ARG A 283 1.58 -9.56 14.63
N SER A 284 0.91 -8.93 13.67
CA SER A 284 0.47 -7.52 13.80
C SER A 284 -0.89 -7.49 14.51
N ARG A 285 -1.02 -6.72 15.61
CA ARG A 285 -2.31 -6.48 16.30
C ARG A 285 -2.34 -5.03 16.77
N MET A 286 -3.39 -4.28 16.40
CA MET A 286 -3.62 -2.95 16.95
C MET A 286 -3.94 -3.07 18.44
N LEU A 287 -3.23 -2.31 19.27
CA LEU A 287 -3.64 -2.01 20.64
C LEU A 287 -4.54 -0.78 20.57
N GLY A 288 -5.81 -0.91 20.96
CA GLY A 288 -6.69 0.24 21.13
C GLY A 288 -6.33 0.98 22.41
N PHE A 289 -6.27 2.30 22.35
CA PHE A 289 -6.09 3.17 23.51
C PHE A 289 -7.38 3.97 23.75
N GLU A 290 -7.68 4.29 25.00
CA GLU A 290 -8.76 5.24 25.28
C GLU A 290 -8.30 6.67 24.94
N PRO A 291 -9.16 7.51 24.32
CA PRO A 291 -8.81 8.89 24.01
C PRO A 291 -8.38 9.66 25.26
N GLY A 292 -7.13 10.13 25.28
CA GLY A 292 -6.56 10.92 26.38
C GLY A 292 -5.59 10.17 27.28
N ASP A 293 -5.41 8.86 27.12
CA ASP A 293 -4.31 8.14 27.76
C ASP A 293 -2.98 8.61 27.15
N PRO A 294 -2.02 9.14 27.95
CA PRO A 294 -0.68 9.35 27.44
C PRO A 294 -0.12 8.00 26.99
N LEU A 295 0.62 8.00 25.88
CA LEU A 295 1.25 6.81 25.32
C LEU A 295 2.34 6.31 26.30
N ASP A 296 1.90 5.58 27.32
CA ASP A 296 2.75 5.01 28.37
C ASP A 296 3.35 3.72 27.81
N THR A 297 4.59 3.81 27.32
CA THR A 297 5.34 2.69 26.79
C THR A 297 5.47 1.54 27.78
N ASP A 298 5.52 1.81 29.09
CA ASP A 298 5.59 0.78 30.12
C ASP A 298 4.23 0.10 30.33
N LYS A 299 3.11 0.84 30.21
CA LYS A 299 1.75 0.26 30.18
C LYS A 299 1.54 -0.57 28.91
N CYS A 300 2.04 -0.13 27.76
CA CYS A 300 1.99 -0.88 26.51
C CYS A 300 2.78 -2.19 26.63
N LEU A 301 4.00 -2.12 27.14
CA LEU A 301 4.86 -3.28 27.34
C LEU A 301 4.27 -4.23 28.40
N ARG A 302 3.72 -3.71 29.51
CA ARG A 302 3.02 -4.54 30.52
C ARG A 302 1.78 -5.20 29.96
N THR A 303 0.95 -4.48 29.22
CA THR A 303 -0.26 -5.05 28.59
C THR A 303 0.11 -6.10 27.55
N PHE A 304 1.18 -5.86 26.78
CA PHE A 304 1.78 -6.84 25.88
C PHE A 304 2.40 -8.02 26.63
N CYS A 305 3.00 -7.83 27.80
CA CYS A 305 3.57 -8.92 28.56
C CYS A 305 2.48 -9.77 29.26
N GLU A 306 1.60 -9.13 30.02
CA GLU A 306 0.48 -9.75 30.76
C GLU A 306 -0.46 -10.53 29.84
N ARG A 307 -0.77 -10.01 28.65
CA ARG A 307 -1.71 -10.63 27.72
C ARG A 307 -1.11 -11.78 26.90
N PHE A 308 0.20 -11.95 26.97
CA PHE A 308 0.97 -13.00 26.32
C PHE A 308 1.62 -13.94 27.35
N GLU A 309 1.23 -13.85 28.63
CA GLU A 309 1.80 -14.58 29.77
C GLU A 309 3.33 -14.41 29.90
N LEU A 310 3.88 -13.36 29.33
CA LEU A 310 5.26 -12.97 29.51
C LEU A 310 5.33 -12.24 30.86
N SER A 311 6.22 -12.67 31.75
CA SER A 311 6.41 -12.01 33.05
C SER A 311 6.84 -10.57 32.83
N ALA A 312 5.93 -9.61 33.08
CA ALA A 312 6.22 -8.18 33.05
C ALA A 312 7.17 -7.73 34.19
N ASN A 313 7.56 -8.66 35.06
CA ASN A 313 8.48 -8.39 36.16
C ASN A 313 9.92 -8.65 35.67
N THR A 314 10.70 -7.59 35.55
CA THR A 314 12.13 -7.60 35.31
C THR A 314 12.84 -8.44 36.38
N LYS A 315 13.12 -9.73 36.08
CA LYS A 315 14.29 -10.53 36.52
C LYS A 315 14.19 -12.05 36.30
N ALA A 316 13.07 -12.62 35.89
CA ALA A 316 12.98 -14.07 35.64
C ALA A 316 12.77 -14.35 34.13
N PRO A 317 13.71 -15.03 33.45
CA PRO A 317 13.52 -15.44 32.06
C PRO A 317 12.41 -16.50 31.97
N VAL A 318 11.52 -16.34 30.98
CA VAL A 318 10.64 -17.42 30.55
C VAL A 318 11.51 -18.44 29.84
N ARG A 319 11.73 -19.61 30.45
CA ARG A 319 12.46 -20.72 29.82
C ARG A 319 11.51 -21.49 28.92
N LEU A 320 11.68 -21.30 27.61
CA LEU A 320 11.14 -22.22 26.61
C LEU A 320 12.14 -23.37 26.43
N GLN A 321 11.67 -24.60 26.28
CA GLN A 321 12.58 -25.69 25.92
C GLN A 321 12.95 -25.61 24.44
N PRO A 322 14.18 -26.00 24.04
CA PRO A 322 14.56 -26.08 22.64
C PRO A 322 13.56 -26.93 21.84
N GLY A 323 12.94 -26.33 20.82
CA GLY A 323 11.94 -26.98 19.96
C GLY A 323 10.47 -26.86 20.43
N GLU A 324 10.19 -26.12 21.51
CA GLU A 324 8.82 -25.90 21.98
C GLU A 324 8.08 -24.90 21.08
N VAL A 325 7.07 -25.38 20.35
CA VAL A 325 6.19 -24.55 19.51
C VAL A 325 4.97 -24.14 20.33
N VAL A 326 4.89 -22.86 20.72
CA VAL A 326 3.75 -22.32 21.46
C VAL A 326 2.69 -21.77 20.47
N GLU A 327 1.65 -22.56 20.19
CA GLU A 327 0.47 -22.09 19.45
C GLU A 327 -0.59 -21.52 20.40
N LEU A 328 -0.84 -20.21 20.35
CA LEU A 328 -1.81 -19.56 21.24
C LEU A 328 -3.13 -19.21 20.53
N PRO A 329 -4.29 -19.71 21.00
CA PRO A 329 -5.61 -19.34 20.49
C PRO A 329 -6.05 -17.98 21.03
N LEU A 330 -6.69 -17.15 20.19
CA LEU A 330 -7.18 -15.82 20.56
C LEU A 330 -8.70 -15.71 20.34
N ARG A 331 -9.44 -15.15 21.31
CA ARG A 331 -10.82 -14.64 21.17
C ARG A 331 -10.87 -13.14 21.51
N PHE A 332 -11.80 -12.40 20.91
CA PHE A 332 -11.91 -10.94 21.04
C PHE A 332 -13.34 -10.47 21.31
N ALA A 333 -13.46 -9.33 22.00
CA ALA A 333 -14.63 -8.46 22.08
C ALA A 333 -14.36 -7.16 21.28
N GLU A 334 -15.42 -6.59 20.69
CA GLU A 334 -15.44 -5.55 19.64
C GLU A 334 -15.36 -4.12 20.23
N ILE A 335 -14.66 -3.19 19.57
CA ILE A 335 -14.68 -1.74 19.88
C ILE A 335 -14.89 -0.97 18.56
N GLN A 336 -15.84 -0.03 18.55
CA GLN A 336 -16.11 0.93 17.47
C GLN A 336 -15.66 2.34 17.90
N GLU A 337 -14.73 2.97 17.18
CA GLU A 337 -14.78 4.39 16.74
C GLU A 337 -13.48 4.82 16.01
N PRO A 338 -13.50 5.89 15.17
CA PRO A 338 -12.41 6.26 14.28
C PRO A 338 -11.50 7.35 14.87
N GLY A 339 -10.24 7.01 15.16
CA GLY A 339 -9.24 7.99 15.62
C GLY A 339 -7.83 7.48 15.90
N ASP A 340 -7.59 6.16 15.87
CA ASP A 340 -6.30 5.59 16.26
C ASP A 340 -5.38 5.33 15.07
N TYR A 341 -4.12 5.77 15.21
CA TYR A 341 -3.03 5.42 14.31
C TYR A 341 -2.71 3.92 14.48
N PRO A 342 -2.50 3.16 13.38
CA PRO A 342 -2.11 1.76 13.50
C PRO A 342 -0.72 1.66 14.13
N LEU A 343 -0.66 1.26 15.39
CA LEU A 343 0.59 0.87 16.03
C LEU A 343 0.97 -0.52 15.51
N GLU A 344 1.95 -0.60 14.61
CA GLU A 344 2.51 -1.89 14.19
C GLU A 344 3.62 -2.30 15.16
N ILE A 345 3.28 -3.19 16.10
CA ILE A 345 4.28 -3.86 16.93
C ILE A 345 4.78 -5.07 16.15
N LEU A 346 5.94 -4.95 15.52
CA LEU A 346 6.72 -6.13 15.15
C LEU A 346 7.39 -6.64 16.42
N ALA A 347 6.94 -7.77 16.94
CA ALA A 347 7.61 -8.48 18.02
C ALA A 347 8.48 -9.58 17.40
N VAL A 348 9.78 -9.35 17.27
CA VAL A 348 10.72 -10.41 16.92
C VAL A 348 11.09 -11.09 18.22
N ALA A 349 10.67 -12.35 18.41
CA ALA A 349 11.20 -13.19 19.48
C ALA A 349 12.52 -13.78 18.98
N GLN A 350 13.64 -13.29 19.50
CA GLN A 350 14.96 -13.81 19.18
C GLN A 350 15.37 -14.85 20.22
N GLU A 351 15.81 -16.03 19.78
CA GLU A 351 16.38 -17.04 20.68
C GLU A 351 17.88 -16.74 20.86
N THR A 352 18.24 -16.13 21.98
CA THR A 352 19.63 -15.86 22.40
C THR A 352 19.95 -16.66 23.65
N GLY A 353 20.02 -17.99 23.52
CA GLY A 353 20.16 -18.89 24.67
C GLY A 353 18.85 -18.96 25.48
N ASP A 354 18.92 -18.90 26.81
CA ASP A 354 17.76 -18.99 27.73
C ASP A 354 16.83 -17.73 27.73
N LEU A 355 17.01 -16.79 26.79
CA LEU A 355 16.31 -15.51 26.78
C LEU A 355 15.62 -15.26 25.43
N VAL A 356 14.36 -14.83 25.50
CA VAL A 356 13.61 -14.28 24.37
C VAL A 356 13.75 -12.77 24.41
N GLU A 357 14.53 -12.21 23.48
CA GLU A 357 14.57 -10.75 23.29
C GLU A 357 13.41 -10.36 22.38
N VAL A 358 12.53 -9.48 22.87
CA VAL A 358 11.44 -8.89 22.08
C VAL A 358 11.89 -7.52 21.60
N GLN A 359 12.32 -7.42 20.35
CA GLN A 359 12.60 -6.12 19.74
C GLN A 359 11.30 -5.51 19.25
N THR A 360 10.91 -4.38 19.82
CA THR A 360 9.79 -3.57 19.33
C THR A 360 10.32 -2.46 18.45
N ARG A 361 9.89 -2.42 17.19
CA ARG A 361 10.22 -1.32 16.28
C ARG A 361 9.01 -0.42 16.11
N TRP A 362 9.15 0.83 16.53
CA TRP A 362 8.13 1.86 16.35
C TRP A 362 8.26 2.40 14.93
N LYS A 363 7.24 2.15 14.09
CA LYS A 363 7.07 2.87 12.83
C LYS A 363 6.09 3.99 13.11
N ARG A 364 6.58 5.23 13.13
CA ARG A 364 5.72 6.42 13.16
C ARG A 364 5.19 6.72 11.77
#